data_AF-A0A956AWD9-F1
#
_entry.id   AF-A0A956AWD9-F1
#
_cell.length_a   1.000
_cell.length_b   1.000
_cell.length_c   1.000
_cell.angle_alpha   90.00
_cell.angle_beta   90.00
_cell.angle_gamma   90.00
#
_symmetry.space_group_name_H-M   'P 1'
#
loop_
_entity.id
_entity.type
_entity.pdbx_description
1 polymer ?
#
loop_
_entity_poly.entity_id
_entity_poly.type
_entity_poly.pdbx_seq_one_letter_code
_entity_poly.pdbx_strand_id
1 'polypeptide(L)'
;MPEPRAVTEGRRPSAKALVRRAAAIHRKARQALEDTLRAGDKALIERAHVWRARFMADASDAELTDGFALAVTIGTMACREGMPSVASGGQAWHPMLADALGLLKAISGAHTLGIAVDDNLGARHWLSACEDFLAAAAPRARHRAGAYCTPAEVVDAMVRWVDHLLRTRFGEPRGIASDKVTLIDPALGTGRFVLGLLRHLAADRDPAALCAALPRIIAFEKQPGPFAAADLRLSAEIHALTDGAFIDRPRIHQADALTWPHALAGRTPVTVVIGNPPYRERARGEGGWVEADALPAWMPPAG
;
A
#
# COMPACT_ATOMS: atom_id res chain seq x y z
N MET A 1 -22.75 7.26 44.48
CA MET A 1 -21.93 7.39 43.26
C MET A 1 -21.23 6.06 43.03
N PRO A 2 -21.53 5.31 41.97
CA PRO A 2 -20.78 4.08 41.69
C PRO A 2 -19.39 4.46 41.15
N GLU A 3 -18.36 3.74 41.61
CA GLU A 3 -16.97 3.91 41.16
C GLU A 3 -16.82 3.62 39.66
N PRO A 4 -15.92 4.32 38.94
CA PRO A 4 -15.62 4.01 37.56
C PRO A 4 -14.94 2.64 37.49
N ARG A 5 -15.54 1.70 36.75
CA ARG A 5 -14.93 0.41 36.42
C ARG A 5 -13.58 0.65 35.75
N ALA A 6 -12.51 0.14 36.36
CA ALA A 6 -11.21 0.06 35.74
C ALA A 6 -11.34 -0.67 34.39
N VAL A 7 -11.06 0.04 33.30
CA VAL A 7 -10.87 -0.57 31.98
C VAL A 7 -9.67 -1.49 32.13
N THR A 8 -9.91 -2.80 32.09
CA THR A 8 -8.83 -3.78 32.09
C THR A 8 -8.09 -3.59 30.77
N GLU A 9 -6.86 -3.09 30.87
CA GLU A 9 -5.95 -2.93 29.73
C GLU A 9 -5.57 -4.34 29.25
N GLY A 10 -6.39 -4.90 28.37
CA GLY A 10 -6.19 -6.23 27.80
C GLY A 10 -4.80 -6.32 27.17
N ARG A 11 -4.02 -7.33 27.55
CA ARG A 11 -2.66 -7.55 27.02
C ARG A 11 -2.71 -7.58 25.49
N ARG A 12 -2.01 -6.64 24.84
CA ARG A 12 -1.92 -6.58 23.37
C ARG A 12 -1.48 -7.95 22.81
N PRO A 13 -2.13 -8.45 21.74
CA PRO A 13 -1.75 -9.71 21.11
C PRO A 13 -0.32 -9.61 20.55
N SER A 14 0.42 -10.73 20.59
CA SER A 14 1.76 -10.79 19.98
C SER A 14 1.69 -10.80 18.45
N ALA A 15 2.76 -10.37 17.77
CA ALA A 15 2.87 -10.45 16.31
C ALA A 15 2.55 -11.85 15.77
N LYS A 16 3.05 -12.91 16.44
CA LYS A 16 2.73 -14.32 16.08
C LYS A 16 1.24 -14.63 16.21
N ALA A 17 0.56 -14.09 17.22
CA ALA A 17 -0.88 -14.28 17.37
C ALA A 17 -1.66 -13.55 16.27
N LEU A 18 -1.25 -12.34 15.91
CA LEU A 18 -1.83 -11.55 14.81
C LEU A 18 -1.66 -12.28 13.46
N VAL A 19 -0.46 -12.75 13.14
CA VAL A 19 -0.18 -13.51 11.89
C VAL A 19 -1.04 -14.77 11.81
N ARG A 20 -1.18 -15.52 12.90
CA ARG A 20 -2.01 -16.73 12.95
C ARG A 20 -3.49 -16.42 12.73
N ARG A 21 -3.99 -15.31 13.29
CA ARG A 21 -5.37 -14.84 13.10
C ARG A 21 -5.60 -14.42 11.65
N ALA A 22 -4.68 -13.63 11.09
CA ALA A 22 -4.71 -13.21 9.70
C ALA A 22 -4.71 -14.42 8.75
N ALA A 23 -3.85 -15.41 8.98
CA ALA A 23 -3.82 -16.64 8.19
C ALA A 23 -5.15 -17.42 8.22
N ALA A 24 -5.86 -17.41 9.36
CA ALA A 24 -7.18 -18.05 9.45
C ALA A 24 -8.26 -17.28 8.67
N ILE A 25 -8.25 -15.95 8.73
CA ILE A 25 -9.14 -15.09 7.94
C ILE A 25 -8.86 -15.28 6.45
N HIS A 26 -7.59 -15.27 6.06
CA HIS A 26 -7.16 -15.43 4.68
C HIS A 26 -7.66 -16.74 4.05
N ARG A 27 -7.47 -17.88 4.74
CA ARG A 27 -7.98 -19.18 4.24
C ARG A 27 -9.50 -19.18 4.07
N LYS A 28 -10.24 -18.60 5.00
CA LYS A 28 -11.71 -18.56 4.94
C LYS A 28 -12.19 -17.64 3.82
N ALA A 29 -11.58 -16.47 3.65
CA ALA A 29 -11.91 -15.53 2.58
C ALA A 29 -11.62 -16.14 1.20
N ARG A 30 -10.48 -16.82 1.05
CA ARG A 30 -10.12 -17.55 -0.15
C ARG A 30 -11.16 -18.63 -0.47
N GLN A 31 -11.48 -19.48 0.50
CA GLN A 31 -12.46 -20.56 0.34
C GLN A 31 -13.84 -20.02 -0.06
N ALA A 32 -14.30 -18.94 0.56
CA ALA A 32 -15.60 -18.35 0.27
C ALA A 32 -15.72 -17.88 -1.19
N LEU A 33 -14.67 -17.26 -1.74
CA LEU A 33 -14.67 -16.86 -3.13
C LEU A 33 -14.56 -18.07 -4.08
N GLU A 34 -13.70 -19.06 -3.78
CA GLU A 34 -13.62 -20.30 -4.57
C GLU A 34 -14.96 -21.05 -4.63
N ASP A 35 -15.68 -21.12 -3.51
CA ASP A 35 -17.00 -21.75 -3.44
C ASP A 35 -18.02 -20.99 -4.30
N THR A 36 -17.97 -19.66 -4.27
CA THR A 36 -18.82 -18.79 -5.08
C THR A 36 -18.57 -19.00 -6.58
N LEU A 37 -17.30 -19.03 -7.00
CA LEU A 37 -16.93 -19.29 -8.39
C LEU A 37 -17.38 -20.69 -8.84
N ARG A 38 -17.22 -21.71 -7.98
CA ARG A 38 -17.65 -23.09 -8.26
C ARG A 38 -19.17 -23.25 -8.31
N ALA A 39 -19.90 -22.56 -7.45
CA ALA A 39 -21.36 -22.61 -7.39
C ALA A 39 -22.02 -21.91 -8.60
N GLY A 40 -21.29 -21.06 -9.33
CA GLY A 40 -21.80 -20.43 -10.55
C GLY A 40 -22.79 -19.29 -10.29
N ASP A 41 -22.76 -18.64 -9.13
CA ASP A 41 -23.59 -17.46 -8.84
C ASP A 41 -23.17 -16.30 -9.75
N LYS A 42 -23.93 -16.08 -10.82
CA LYS A 42 -23.63 -15.07 -11.84
C LYS A 42 -23.49 -13.66 -11.27
N ALA A 43 -24.30 -13.29 -10.28
CA ALA A 43 -24.29 -11.93 -9.73
C ALA A 43 -23.09 -11.68 -8.81
N LEU A 44 -22.64 -12.69 -8.08
CA LEU A 44 -21.43 -12.58 -7.26
C LEU A 44 -20.16 -12.72 -8.10
N ILE A 45 -20.16 -13.59 -9.11
CA ILE A 45 -19.06 -13.72 -10.07
C ILE A 45 -18.82 -12.40 -10.80
N GLU A 46 -19.89 -11.75 -11.29
CA GLU A 46 -19.77 -10.46 -11.94
C GLU A 46 -19.15 -9.40 -11.02
N ARG A 47 -19.56 -9.36 -9.75
CA ARG A 47 -18.96 -8.45 -8.75
C ARG A 47 -17.49 -8.76 -8.51
N ALA A 48 -17.10 -10.03 -8.45
CA ALA A 48 -15.70 -10.43 -8.33
C ALA A 48 -14.88 -10.03 -9.57
N HIS A 49 -15.46 -10.14 -10.77
CA HIS A 49 -14.83 -9.71 -12.02
C HIS A 49 -14.69 -8.19 -12.12
N VAL A 50 -15.69 -7.43 -11.67
CA VAL A 50 -15.61 -5.96 -11.58
C VAL A 50 -14.50 -5.55 -10.60
N TRP A 51 -14.41 -6.20 -9.44
CA TRP A 51 -13.32 -5.97 -8.49
C TRP A 51 -11.95 -6.30 -9.11
N ARG A 52 -11.84 -7.44 -9.80
CA ARG A 52 -10.63 -7.82 -10.56
C ARG A 52 -10.26 -6.74 -11.57
N ALA A 53 -11.19 -6.33 -12.43
CA ALA A 53 -10.91 -5.35 -13.48
C ALA A 53 -10.43 -3.99 -12.92
N ARG A 54 -10.91 -3.62 -11.73
CA ARG A 54 -10.56 -2.36 -11.08
C ARG A 54 -9.17 -2.35 -10.44
N PHE A 55 -8.77 -3.46 -9.80
CA PHE A 55 -7.56 -3.50 -8.98
C PHE A 55 -6.49 -4.46 -9.54
N MET A 56 -6.91 -5.55 -10.17
CA MET A 56 -6.04 -6.64 -10.60
C MET A 56 -6.27 -6.95 -12.09
N ALA A 57 -6.12 -5.94 -12.94
CA ALA A 57 -6.19 -6.12 -14.38
C ALA A 57 -5.26 -7.28 -14.81
N ASP A 58 -5.74 -8.13 -15.72
CA ASP A 58 -5.04 -9.31 -16.25
C ASP A 58 -4.82 -10.48 -15.27
N ALA A 59 -5.33 -10.41 -14.03
CA ALA A 59 -5.21 -11.53 -13.09
C ALA A 59 -6.02 -12.77 -13.52
N SER A 60 -5.39 -13.94 -13.45
CA SER A 60 -6.09 -15.22 -13.54
C SER A 60 -7.09 -15.41 -12.39
N ASP A 61 -8.02 -16.36 -12.50
CA ASP A 61 -8.99 -16.63 -11.43
C ASP A 61 -8.32 -17.08 -10.12
N ALA A 62 -7.18 -17.78 -10.22
CA ALA A 62 -6.38 -18.15 -9.06
C ALA A 62 -5.77 -16.91 -8.37
N GLU A 63 -5.23 -15.98 -9.15
CA GLU A 63 -4.67 -14.72 -8.66
C GLU A 63 -5.74 -13.79 -8.10
N LEU A 64 -6.92 -13.74 -8.73
CA LEU A 64 -8.10 -13.04 -8.20
C LEU A 64 -8.43 -13.54 -6.79
N THR A 65 -8.50 -14.86 -6.62
CA THR A 65 -8.86 -15.45 -5.34
C THR A 65 -7.82 -15.14 -4.25
N ASP A 66 -6.54 -15.22 -4.58
CA ASP A 66 -5.45 -14.85 -3.66
C ASP A 66 -5.47 -13.36 -3.30
N GLY A 67 -5.57 -12.49 -4.30
CA GLY A 67 -5.58 -11.04 -4.11
C GLY A 67 -6.78 -10.57 -3.30
N PHE A 68 -7.97 -11.10 -3.59
CA PHE A 68 -9.17 -10.86 -2.80
C PHE A 68 -8.99 -11.27 -1.34
N ALA A 69 -8.49 -12.49 -1.09
CA ALA A 69 -8.28 -13.00 0.25
C ALA A 69 -7.23 -12.18 1.04
N LEU A 70 -6.20 -11.65 0.37
CA LEU A 70 -5.24 -10.73 0.96
C LEU A 70 -5.90 -9.39 1.35
N ALA A 71 -6.64 -8.76 0.43
CA ALA A 71 -7.34 -7.51 0.68
C ALA A 71 -8.35 -7.64 1.83
N VAL A 72 -9.18 -8.68 1.82
CA VAL A 72 -10.11 -8.99 2.91
C VAL A 72 -9.38 -9.13 4.24
N THR A 73 -8.26 -9.85 4.27
CA THR A 73 -7.53 -10.11 5.51
C THR A 73 -6.93 -8.83 6.08
N ILE A 74 -6.27 -8.03 5.24
CA ILE A 74 -5.67 -6.76 5.62
C ILE A 74 -6.74 -5.80 6.12
N GLY A 75 -7.84 -5.64 5.38
CA GLY A 75 -8.96 -4.77 5.75
C GLY A 75 -9.65 -5.23 7.04
N THR A 76 -9.90 -6.53 7.20
CA THR A 76 -10.53 -7.07 8.41
C THR A 76 -9.65 -6.85 9.63
N MET A 77 -8.35 -7.13 9.53
CA MET A 77 -7.41 -6.92 10.64
C MET A 77 -7.27 -5.43 10.97
N ALA A 78 -7.24 -4.56 9.96
CA ALA A 78 -7.22 -3.11 10.16
C ALA A 78 -8.44 -2.60 10.95
N CYS A 79 -9.66 -3.02 10.57
CA CYS A 79 -10.87 -2.66 11.29
C CYS A 79 -10.79 -3.07 12.77
N ARG A 80 -10.27 -4.27 13.07
CA ARG A 80 -10.17 -4.81 14.44
C ARG A 80 -9.14 -4.11 15.32
N GLU A 81 -8.23 -3.36 14.72
CA GLU A 81 -7.16 -2.65 15.42
C GLU A 81 -7.45 -1.14 15.54
N GLY A 82 -8.71 -0.75 15.28
CA GLY A 82 -9.19 0.62 15.44
C GLY A 82 -8.95 1.52 14.22
N MET A 83 -8.91 0.97 13.00
CA MET A 83 -8.85 1.76 11.75
C MET A 83 -10.21 1.76 11.03
N PRO A 84 -11.23 2.49 11.52
CA PRO A 84 -12.59 2.46 10.96
C PRO A 84 -12.73 3.09 9.57
N SER A 85 -11.72 3.85 9.11
CA SER A 85 -11.66 4.44 7.75
C SER A 85 -11.76 3.40 6.63
N VAL A 86 -11.54 2.12 6.94
CA VAL A 86 -11.69 0.99 6.01
C VAL A 86 -13.16 0.61 5.77
N ALA A 87 -14.09 0.99 6.67
CA ALA A 87 -15.50 0.56 6.64
C ALA A 87 -16.53 1.69 6.50
N SER A 88 -16.20 2.93 6.87
CA SER A 88 -17.12 4.08 6.76
C SER A 88 -16.99 4.76 5.40
N GLY A 89 -18.01 4.64 4.55
CA GLY A 89 -18.08 5.17 3.17
C GLY A 89 -18.02 6.70 3.00
N GLY A 90 -17.40 7.45 3.90
CA GLY A 90 -16.99 8.83 3.64
C GLY A 90 -15.69 8.81 2.82
N GLN A 91 -15.79 9.07 1.51
CA GLN A 91 -14.68 9.09 0.54
C GLN A 91 -13.58 8.05 0.85
N ALA A 92 -13.89 6.78 0.62
CA ALA A 92 -13.05 5.63 1.00
C ALA A 92 -11.58 5.81 0.59
N TRP A 93 -10.71 6.04 1.59
CA TRP A 93 -9.25 6.08 1.42
C TRP A 93 -8.71 4.76 0.87
N HIS A 94 -9.42 3.66 1.14
CA HIS A 94 -8.99 2.29 0.84
C HIS A 94 -9.98 1.58 -0.09
N PRO A 95 -10.13 2.01 -1.36
CA PRO A 95 -11.15 1.47 -2.26
C PRO A 95 -11.01 -0.04 -2.48
N MET A 96 -9.78 -0.55 -2.58
CA MET A 96 -9.54 -2.00 -2.74
C MET A 96 -10.01 -2.79 -1.52
N LEU A 97 -9.69 -2.31 -0.30
CA LEU A 97 -10.08 -2.97 0.95
C LEU A 97 -11.59 -2.87 1.17
N ALA A 98 -12.17 -1.69 0.97
CA ALA A 98 -13.60 -1.45 1.15
C ALA A 98 -14.45 -2.30 0.20
N ASP A 99 -14.10 -2.32 -1.09
CA ASP A 99 -14.83 -3.12 -2.09
C ASP A 99 -14.68 -4.62 -1.81
N ALA A 100 -13.48 -5.09 -1.41
CA ALA A 100 -13.25 -6.48 -1.05
C ALA A 100 -14.08 -6.92 0.17
N LEU A 101 -14.16 -6.08 1.21
CA LEU A 101 -15.01 -6.33 2.37
C LEU A 101 -16.50 -6.30 2.01
N GLY A 102 -16.91 -5.39 1.12
CA GLY A 102 -18.27 -5.32 0.59
C GLY A 102 -18.66 -6.59 -0.19
N LEU A 103 -17.77 -7.08 -1.06
CA LEU A 103 -17.96 -8.33 -1.78
C LEU A 103 -17.99 -9.53 -0.84
N LEU A 104 -17.10 -9.60 0.16
CA LEU A 104 -17.13 -10.65 1.16
C LEU A 104 -18.46 -10.71 1.92
N LYS A 105 -19.01 -9.55 2.28
CA LYS A 105 -20.33 -9.44 2.93
C LYS A 105 -21.45 -9.94 2.01
N ALA A 106 -21.36 -9.69 0.71
CA ALA A 106 -22.31 -10.22 -0.27
C ALA A 106 -22.21 -11.75 -0.41
N ILE A 107 -21.00 -12.31 -0.36
CA ILE A 107 -20.75 -13.76 -0.46
C ILE A 107 -21.22 -14.51 0.79
N SER A 108 -20.85 -14.03 1.98
CA SER A 108 -21.01 -14.78 3.24
C SER A 108 -22.30 -14.44 4.00
N GLY A 109 -23.12 -13.53 3.49
CA GLY A 109 -24.19 -12.89 4.25
C GLY A 109 -23.66 -11.98 5.37
N ALA A 110 -24.58 -11.48 6.21
CA ALA A 110 -24.26 -10.55 7.30
C ALA A 110 -23.43 -11.17 8.45
N HIS A 111 -23.34 -12.50 8.54
CA HIS A 111 -22.54 -13.22 9.53
C HIS A 111 -21.10 -13.42 9.08
N THR A 112 -20.46 -12.36 8.61
CA THR A 112 -19.09 -12.43 8.10
C THR A 112 -18.12 -12.68 9.28
N LEU A 113 -17.52 -13.88 9.32
CA LEU A 113 -16.24 -14.20 9.99
C LEU A 113 -16.06 -13.88 11.49
N GLY A 114 -17.12 -13.55 12.24
CA GLY A 114 -16.98 -13.11 13.63
C GLY A 114 -16.16 -11.83 13.72
N ILE A 115 -16.51 -10.84 12.90
CA ILE A 115 -15.92 -9.49 12.90
C ILE A 115 -16.58 -8.68 14.02
N ALA A 116 -16.24 -9.00 15.26
CA ALA A 116 -16.35 -8.02 16.33
C ALA A 116 -15.17 -7.06 16.17
N VAL A 117 -15.49 -5.78 15.92
CA VAL A 117 -14.59 -4.63 16.00
C VAL A 117 -14.51 -4.32 17.50
N ASP A 118 -13.44 -4.75 18.16
CA ASP A 118 -13.16 -4.31 19.52
C ASP A 118 -12.27 -3.06 19.48
N ASP A 119 -12.43 -2.23 20.51
CA ASP A 119 -11.84 -0.91 20.60
C ASP A 119 -10.29 -0.93 20.67
N ASN A 120 -9.69 -0.14 19.78
CA ASN A 120 -8.43 0.60 19.96
C ASN A 120 -7.19 -0.16 20.48
N LEU A 121 -6.80 -1.26 19.82
CA LEU A 121 -5.54 -1.98 20.12
C LEU A 121 -4.29 -1.41 19.44
N GLY A 122 -4.46 -0.50 18.47
CA GLY A 122 -3.39 0.31 17.90
C GLY A 122 -2.87 -0.20 16.56
N ALA A 123 -3.53 0.24 15.48
CA ALA A 123 -3.07 0.42 14.10
C ALA A 123 -1.61 0.00 13.75
N ARG A 124 -0.62 0.58 14.44
CA ARG A 124 0.81 0.39 14.15
C ARG A 124 1.31 -1.04 14.42
N HIS A 125 0.72 -1.77 15.36
CA HIS A 125 1.15 -3.14 15.67
C HIS A 125 0.80 -4.10 14.52
N TRP A 126 -0.42 -3.99 13.99
CA TRP A 126 -0.82 -4.78 12.83
C TRP A 126 0.02 -4.49 11.60
N LEU A 127 0.30 -3.21 11.29
CA LEU A 127 1.12 -2.87 10.12
C LEU A 127 2.51 -3.51 10.17
N SER A 128 3.11 -3.65 11.35
CA SER A 128 4.38 -4.39 11.51
C SER A 128 4.19 -5.89 11.27
N ALA A 129 3.18 -6.50 11.90
CA ALA A 129 2.90 -7.94 11.74
C ALA A 129 2.37 -8.31 10.34
N CYS A 130 1.85 -7.35 9.59
CA CYS A 130 1.33 -7.53 8.23
C CYS A 130 2.44 -7.97 7.28
N GLU A 131 3.68 -7.49 7.46
CA GLU A 131 4.82 -7.89 6.62
C GLU A 131 5.18 -9.37 6.83
N ASP A 132 5.15 -9.83 8.08
CA ASP A 132 5.33 -11.24 8.46
C ASP A 132 4.18 -12.11 7.93
N PHE A 133 2.95 -11.61 8.02
CA PHE A 133 1.79 -12.28 7.44
C PHE A 133 1.93 -12.44 5.93
N LEU A 134 2.28 -11.37 5.20
CA LEU A 134 2.52 -11.43 3.76
C LEU A 134 3.65 -12.42 3.42
N ALA A 135 4.62 -12.62 4.33
CA ALA A 135 5.73 -13.55 4.11
C ALA A 135 5.25 -15.00 4.21
N ALA A 136 4.39 -15.26 5.19
CA ALA A 136 3.79 -16.57 5.40
C ALA A 136 2.70 -16.91 4.38
N ALA A 137 1.90 -15.93 3.95
CA ALA A 137 0.72 -16.16 3.12
C ALA A 137 1.06 -16.37 1.63
N ALA A 138 2.10 -15.69 1.11
CA ALA A 138 2.45 -15.73 -0.30
C ALA A 138 3.95 -15.96 -0.58
N PRO A 139 4.59 -17.00 -0.01
CA PRO A 139 6.05 -17.19 -0.08
C PRO A 139 6.55 -17.38 -1.51
N ARG A 140 5.79 -18.10 -2.35
CA ARG A 140 6.13 -18.31 -3.77
C ARG A 140 6.04 -17.02 -4.60
N ALA A 141 5.03 -16.19 -4.33
CA ALA A 141 4.90 -14.89 -5.00
C ALA A 141 6.05 -13.96 -4.63
N ARG A 142 6.52 -14.00 -3.37
CA ARG A 142 7.65 -13.21 -2.89
C ARG A 142 8.97 -13.64 -3.51
N HIS A 143 9.24 -14.94 -3.55
CA HIS A 143 10.43 -15.49 -4.19
C HIS A 143 10.47 -15.17 -5.70
N ARG A 144 9.34 -15.28 -6.40
CA ARG A 144 9.25 -14.91 -7.82
C ARG A 144 9.41 -13.40 -8.05
N ALA A 145 8.94 -12.59 -7.11
CA ALA A 145 9.01 -11.13 -7.20
C ALA A 145 10.38 -10.56 -6.81
N GLY A 146 11.25 -11.31 -6.12
CA GLY A 146 12.57 -10.82 -5.70
C GLY A 146 12.51 -9.62 -4.73
N ALA A 147 11.37 -9.42 -4.07
CA ALA A 147 11.09 -8.24 -3.25
C ALA A 147 11.41 -8.51 -1.76
N TYR A 148 12.40 -7.80 -1.24
CA TYR A 148 12.84 -7.86 0.16
C TYR A 148 12.45 -6.57 0.90
N CYS A 149 12.10 -6.69 2.19
CA CYS A 149 11.77 -5.52 2.99
C CYS A 149 13.03 -4.71 3.27
N THR A 150 13.01 -3.42 2.91
CA THR A 150 14.13 -2.50 3.15
C THR A 150 14.12 -2.04 4.62
N PRO A 151 15.24 -2.19 5.35
CA PRO A 151 15.36 -1.69 6.73
C PRO A 151 15.07 -0.19 6.83
N ALA A 152 14.49 0.25 7.94
CA ALA A 152 14.13 1.66 8.14
C ALA A 152 15.36 2.59 8.02
N GLU A 153 16.47 2.15 8.58
CA GLU A 153 17.73 2.89 8.65
C GLU A 153 18.29 3.17 7.25
N VAL A 154 18.14 2.21 6.33
CA VAL A 154 18.55 2.34 4.93
C VAL A 154 17.64 3.33 4.21
N VAL A 155 16.32 3.20 4.37
CA VAL A 155 15.35 4.14 3.81
C VAL A 155 15.63 5.56 4.27
N ASP A 156 15.78 5.75 5.58
CA ASP A 156 15.99 7.06 6.19
C ASP A 156 17.30 7.69 5.71
N ALA A 157 18.37 6.88 5.57
CA ALA A 157 19.63 7.36 5.01
C ALA A 157 19.49 7.81 3.56
N MET A 158 18.85 7.01 2.71
CA MET A 158 18.64 7.33 1.30
C MET A 158 17.78 8.59 1.12
N VAL A 159 16.70 8.74 1.88
CA VAL A 159 15.84 9.93 1.85
C VAL A 159 16.63 11.19 2.24
N ARG A 160 17.41 11.12 3.33
CA ARG A 160 18.27 12.25 3.75
C ARG A 160 19.33 12.60 2.70
N TRP A 161 19.92 11.62 2.04
CA TRP A 161 20.90 11.86 0.99
C TRP A 161 20.29 12.51 -0.25
N VAL A 162 19.11 12.05 -0.68
CA VAL A 162 18.38 12.70 -1.78
C VAL A 162 18.10 14.16 -1.45
N ASP A 163 17.56 14.44 -0.26
CA ASP A 163 17.30 15.81 0.18
C ASP A 163 18.56 16.68 0.21
N HIS A 164 19.65 16.15 0.76
CA HIS A 164 20.94 16.84 0.81
C HIS A 164 21.48 17.15 -0.58
N LEU A 165 21.41 16.19 -1.52
CA LEU A 165 21.87 16.39 -2.89
C LEU A 165 21.03 17.44 -3.62
N LEU A 166 19.70 17.40 -3.47
CA LEU A 166 18.81 18.42 -4.04
C LEU A 166 19.21 19.83 -3.58
N ARG A 167 19.46 19.99 -2.28
CA ARG A 167 19.85 21.27 -1.65
C ARG A 167 21.23 21.75 -2.07
N THR A 168 22.20 20.86 -2.17
CA THR A 168 23.62 21.24 -2.32
C THR A 168 24.16 21.14 -3.74
N ARG A 169 23.57 20.30 -4.59
CA ARG A 169 24.08 19.99 -5.94
C ARG A 169 23.12 20.37 -7.05
N PHE A 170 21.81 20.38 -6.79
CA PHE A 170 20.80 20.65 -7.81
C PHE A 170 20.13 22.02 -7.68
N GLY A 171 20.60 22.88 -6.77
CA GLY A 171 20.11 24.25 -6.65
C GLY A 171 18.66 24.34 -6.16
N GLU A 172 18.19 23.36 -5.39
CA GLU A 172 16.84 23.31 -4.81
C GLU A 172 16.89 23.46 -3.28
N PRO A 173 16.92 24.69 -2.72
CA PRO A 173 17.12 24.92 -1.28
C PRO A 173 16.04 24.28 -0.40
N ARG A 174 14.83 24.09 -0.93
CA ARG A 174 13.73 23.40 -0.24
C ARG A 174 13.86 21.88 -0.28
N GLY A 175 14.84 21.32 -0.99
CA GLY A 175 15.08 19.89 -1.08
C GLY A 175 13.85 19.14 -1.59
N ILE A 176 13.51 18.05 -0.92
CA ILE A 176 12.34 17.21 -1.28
C ILE A 176 11.02 18.00 -1.18
N ALA A 177 10.93 19.04 -0.35
CA ALA A 177 9.73 19.86 -0.20
C ALA A 177 9.52 20.87 -1.36
N SER A 178 10.46 21.00 -2.30
CA SER A 178 10.32 21.90 -3.45
C SER A 178 9.12 21.51 -4.33
N ASP A 179 8.43 22.50 -4.90
CA ASP A 179 7.36 22.32 -5.88
C ASP A 179 7.86 21.81 -7.24
N LYS A 180 9.15 22.00 -7.51
CA LYS A 180 9.86 21.49 -8.69
C LYS A 180 10.29 20.02 -8.57
N VAL A 181 10.13 19.41 -7.40
CA VAL A 181 10.55 18.03 -7.14
C VAL A 181 9.36 17.10 -7.20
N THR A 182 9.34 16.25 -8.23
CA THR A 182 8.45 15.08 -8.33
C THR A 182 9.25 13.82 -7.99
N LEU A 183 8.72 12.98 -7.10
CA LEU A 183 9.33 11.72 -6.72
C LEU A 183 8.53 10.54 -7.24
N ILE A 184 9.23 9.51 -7.71
CA ILE A 184 8.63 8.24 -8.12
C ILE A 184 9.30 7.06 -7.38
N ASP A 185 8.47 6.18 -6.83
CA ASP A 185 8.87 4.85 -6.35
C ASP A 185 8.26 3.77 -7.26
N PRO A 186 9.03 3.20 -8.20
CA PRO A 186 8.52 2.23 -9.17
C PRO A 186 8.24 0.85 -8.56
N ALA A 187 8.64 0.60 -7.30
CA ALA A 187 8.50 -0.67 -6.61
C ALA A 187 8.16 -0.41 -5.12
N LEU A 188 7.00 0.18 -4.90
CA LEU A 188 6.50 0.66 -3.61
C LEU A 188 6.56 -0.41 -2.50
N GLY A 189 6.32 -1.68 -2.84
CA GLY A 189 6.26 -2.76 -1.86
C GLY A 189 5.18 -2.50 -0.82
N THR A 190 5.55 -2.59 0.45
CA THR A 190 4.68 -2.23 1.59
C THR A 190 4.74 -0.74 1.96
N GLY A 191 5.33 0.10 1.10
CA GLY A 191 5.34 1.56 1.22
C GLY A 191 6.48 2.15 2.05
N ARG A 192 7.60 1.44 2.19
CA ARG A 192 8.70 1.85 3.09
C ARG A 192 9.35 3.17 2.70
N PHE A 193 9.69 3.37 1.42
CA PHE A 193 10.32 4.61 0.96
C PHE A 193 9.37 5.80 1.04
N VAL A 194 8.13 5.64 0.58
CA VAL A 194 7.12 6.69 0.72
C VAL A 194 6.86 7.02 2.19
N LEU A 195 6.82 6.04 3.09
CA LEU A 195 6.74 6.28 4.53
C LEU A 195 7.91 7.14 5.06
N GLY A 196 9.14 6.82 4.64
CA GLY A 196 10.32 7.61 5.00
C GLY A 196 10.25 9.05 4.45
N LEU A 197 9.77 9.23 3.22
CA LEU A 197 9.56 10.54 2.61
C LEU A 197 8.54 11.37 3.40
N LEU A 198 7.40 10.79 3.78
CA LEU A 198 6.37 11.47 4.58
C LEU A 198 6.94 11.96 5.92
N ARG A 199 7.69 11.10 6.62
CA ARG A 199 8.31 11.44 7.90
C ARG A 199 9.37 12.52 7.77
N HIS A 200 10.18 12.46 6.72
CA HIS A 200 11.19 13.48 6.43
C HIS A 200 10.54 14.84 6.12
N LEU A 201 9.51 14.86 5.28
CA LEU A 201 8.75 16.07 4.96
C LEU A 201 8.03 16.67 6.18
N ALA A 202 7.59 15.83 7.11
CA ALA A 202 6.93 16.27 8.33
C ALA A 202 7.91 16.65 9.46
N ALA A 203 9.23 16.53 9.28
CA ALA A 203 10.23 16.78 10.32
C ALA A 203 10.17 18.21 10.88
N ASP A 204 9.88 19.19 10.02
CA ASP A 204 9.73 20.60 10.40
C ASP A 204 8.34 20.92 10.99
N ARG A 205 7.46 19.92 11.14
CA ARG A 205 6.08 20.03 11.66
C ARG A 205 5.26 21.10 10.96
N ASP A 206 5.44 21.25 9.65
CA ASP A 206 4.59 22.07 8.80
C ASP A 206 3.63 21.16 8.01
N PRO A 207 2.37 21.00 8.46
CA PRO A 207 1.37 20.23 7.74
C PRO A 207 1.14 20.76 6.32
N ALA A 208 1.28 22.07 6.08
CA ALA A 208 1.03 22.66 4.76
C ALA A 208 2.09 22.23 3.75
N ALA A 209 3.37 22.22 4.16
CA ALA A 209 4.46 21.70 3.34
C ALA A 209 4.29 20.21 3.00
N LEU A 210 3.89 19.40 3.99
CA LEU A 210 3.54 18.00 3.77
C LEU A 210 2.41 17.88 2.74
N CYS A 211 1.27 18.54 2.97
CA CYS A 211 0.10 18.53 2.08
C CYS A 211 0.48 18.88 0.63
N ALA A 212 1.23 19.97 0.47
CA ALA A 212 1.65 20.45 -0.84
C ALA A 212 2.52 19.42 -1.58
N ALA A 213 3.29 18.59 -0.87
CA ALA A 213 4.18 17.60 -1.47
C ALA A 213 3.47 16.30 -1.88
N LEU A 214 2.36 15.92 -1.23
CA LEU A 214 1.71 14.62 -1.46
C LEU A 214 1.35 14.34 -2.92
N PRO A 215 0.74 15.27 -3.69
CA PRO A 215 0.42 15.03 -5.09
C PRO A 215 1.65 14.77 -5.97
N ARG A 216 2.85 15.20 -5.55
CA ARG A 216 4.11 15.01 -6.30
C ARG A 216 4.80 13.69 -6.00
N ILE A 217 4.29 12.90 -5.07
CA ILE A 217 4.79 11.55 -4.78
C ILE A 217 3.96 10.55 -5.60
N ILE A 218 4.62 9.84 -6.51
CA ILE A 218 4.02 8.79 -7.32
C ILE A 218 4.63 7.45 -6.90
N ALA A 219 3.84 6.39 -6.81
CA ALA A 219 4.40 5.07 -6.56
C ALA A 219 3.60 3.94 -7.20
N PHE A 220 4.27 2.83 -7.47
CA PHE A 220 3.70 1.68 -8.16
C PHE A 220 3.97 0.40 -7.39
N GLU A 221 2.95 -0.44 -7.24
CA GLU A 221 3.11 -1.80 -6.75
C GLU A 221 2.24 -2.76 -7.58
N LYS A 222 2.84 -3.78 -8.16
CA LYS A 222 2.10 -4.75 -8.98
C LYS A 222 1.32 -5.75 -8.13
N GLN A 223 1.80 -6.07 -6.93
CA GLN A 223 1.23 -7.11 -6.08
C GLN A 223 0.11 -6.57 -5.18
N PRO A 224 -1.11 -7.15 -5.21
CA PRO A 224 -2.25 -6.64 -4.44
C PRO A 224 -2.01 -6.60 -2.92
N GLY A 225 -1.39 -7.65 -2.36
CA GLY A 225 -1.13 -7.72 -0.92
C GLY A 225 -0.22 -6.59 -0.41
N PRO A 226 1.00 -6.45 -0.95
CA PRO A 226 1.89 -5.32 -0.66
C PRO A 226 1.23 -3.96 -0.91
N PHE A 227 0.51 -3.79 -2.03
CA PHE A 227 -0.22 -2.55 -2.33
C PHE A 227 -1.24 -2.20 -1.23
N ALA A 228 -2.08 -3.16 -0.80
CA ALA A 228 -3.04 -2.94 0.28
C ALA A 228 -2.36 -2.55 1.61
N ALA A 229 -1.24 -3.19 1.92
CA ALA A 229 -0.48 -2.90 3.12
C ALA A 229 0.16 -1.50 3.05
N ALA A 230 0.66 -1.10 1.88
CA ALA A 230 1.19 0.23 1.65
C ALA A 230 0.11 1.30 1.78
N ASP A 231 -1.02 1.13 1.09
CA ASP A 231 -2.15 2.07 1.13
C ASP A 231 -2.63 2.32 2.56
N LEU A 232 -2.84 1.25 3.34
CA LEU A 232 -3.21 1.33 4.75
C LEU A 232 -2.14 2.04 5.60
N ARG A 233 -0.87 1.67 5.41
CA ARG A 233 0.26 2.22 6.16
C ARG A 233 0.43 3.72 5.92
N LEU A 234 0.42 4.13 4.65
CA LEU A 234 0.61 5.52 4.26
C LEU A 234 -0.55 6.39 4.74
N SER A 235 -1.78 5.89 4.64
CA SER A 235 -2.96 6.60 5.14
C SER A 235 -2.94 6.77 6.66
N ALA A 236 -2.56 5.71 7.39
CA ALA A 236 -2.43 5.78 8.85
C ALA A 236 -1.31 6.75 9.28
N GLU A 237 -0.20 6.81 8.55
CA GLU A 237 0.87 7.76 8.83
C GLU A 237 0.44 9.19 8.52
N ILE A 238 -0.18 9.44 7.36
CA ILE A 238 -0.70 10.77 6.99
C ILE A 238 -1.67 11.26 8.06
N HIS A 239 -2.64 10.42 8.43
CA HIS A 239 -3.60 10.74 9.49
C HIS A 239 -2.91 11.11 10.82
N ALA A 240 -1.83 10.41 11.18
CA ALA A 240 -1.08 10.68 12.40
C ALA A 240 -0.22 11.96 12.31
N LEU A 241 0.34 12.27 11.13
CA LEU A 241 1.17 13.46 10.90
C LEU A 241 0.34 14.74 10.76
N THR A 242 -0.96 14.62 10.48
CA THR A 242 -1.85 15.75 10.20
C THR A 242 -2.91 15.96 11.28
N ASP A 243 -2.80 15.26 12.41
CA ASP A 243 -3.81 15.22 13.47
C ASP A 243 -5.23 14.94 12.93
N GLY A 244 -5.31 14.07 11.93
CA GLY A 244 -6.54 13.66 11.30
C GLY A 244 -7.15 14.65 10.30
N ALA A 245 -6.44 15.73 9.94
CA ALA A 245 -6.88 16.61 8.86
C ALA A 245 -6.99 15.82 7.56
N PHE A 246 -8.13 15.98 6.87
CA PHE A 246 -8.32 15.41 5.54
C PHE A 246 -7.51 16.23 4.54
N ILE A 247 -6.50 15.61 3.97
CA ILE A 247 -5.56 16.25 3.06
C ILE A 247 -5.38 15.40 1.80
N ASP A 248 -4.72 15.96 0.78
CA ASP A 248 -4.36 15.24 -0.44
C ASP A 248 -3.53 13.98 -0.15
N ARG A 249 -3.30 13.14 -1.16
CA ARG A 249 -2.63 11.85 -1.01
C ARG A 249 -1.51 11.65 -2.02
N PRO A 250 -0.50 10.83 -1.69
CA PRO A 250 0.41 10.28 -2.68
C PRO A 250 -0.38 9.57 -3.79
N ARG A 251 0.08 9.70 -5.04
CA ARG A 251 -0.46 9.01 -6.20
C ARG A 251 0.12 7.60 -6.25
N ILE A 252 -0.45 6.68 -5.48
CA ILE A 252 -0.07 5.27 -5.53
C ILE A 252 -0.98 4.50 -6.49
N HIS A 253 -0.39 3.57 -7.24
CA HIS A 253 -1.07 2.79 -8.26
C HIS A 253 -0.77 1.31 -8.10
N GLN A 254 -1.82 0.49 -8.12
CA GLN A 254 -1.64 -0.95 -8.25
C GLN A 254 -1.43 -1.29 -9.73
N ALA A 255 -0.17 -1.32 -10.16
CA ALA A 255 0.19 -1.55 -11.56
C ALA A 255 1.67 -1.96 -11.68
N ASP A 256 2.03 -2.47 -12.84
CA ASP A 256 3.43 -2.62 -13.23
C ASP A 256 3.97 -1.29 -13.76
N ALA A 257 5.00 -0.76 -13.11
CA ALA A 257 5.64 0.50 -13.49
C ALA A 257 6.27 0.45 -14.90
N LEU A 258 6.62 -0.74 -15.40
CA LEU A 258 7.25 -0.92 -16.72
C LEU A 258 6.24 -0.88 -17.86
N THR A 259 4.98 -1.23 -17.61
CA THR A 259 3.91 -1.25 -18.62
C THR A 259 2.87 -0.16 -18.41
N TRP A 260 2.98 0.61 -17.31
CA TRP A 260 2.13 1.75 -17.04
C TRP A 260 2.10 2.71 -18.24
N PRO A 261 0.93 3.15 -18.73
CA PRO A 261 0.82 3.78 -20.04
C PRO A 261 1.75 4.96 -20.19
N HIS A 262 2.64 4.89 -21.20
CA HIS A 262 3.48 6.00 -21.66
C HIS A 262 2.72 7.32 -21.81
N ALA A 263 1.43 7.25 -22.15
CA ALA A 263 0.54 8.40 -22.30
C ALA A 263 0.30 9.18 -20.99
N LEU A 264 0.43 8.55 -19.81
CA LEU A 264 0.37 9.21 -18.50
C LEU A 264 1.77 9.61 -17.97
N ALA A 265 2.80 8.85 -18.35
CA ALA A 265 4.20 9.15 -18.02
C ALA A 265 4.74 10.37 -18.81
N GLY A 266 4.26 10.61 -20.03
CA GLY A 266 4.78 11.64 -20.94
C GLY A 266 4.50 13.11 -20.58
N ARG A 267 3.94 13.41 -19.39
CA ARG A 267 3.60 14.78 -18.97
C ARG A 267 4.05 15.18 -17.57
N THR A 268 4.48 14.23 -16.74
CA THR A 268 4.94 14.56 -15.38
C THR A 268 6.46 14.56 -15.36
N PRO A 269 7.13 15.71 -15.23
CA PRO A 269 8.58 15.74 -15.08
C PRO A 269 8.96 15.06 -13.76
N VAL A 270 9.66 13.93 -13.87
CA VAL A 270 10.19 13.17 -12.72
C VAL A 270 11.56 13.73 -12.38
N THR A 271 11.75 14.14 -11.11
CA THR A 271 13.01 14.71 -10.62
C THR A 271 13.83 13.65 -9.89
N VAL A 272 13.17 12.79 -9.11
CA VAL A 272 13.80 11.76 -8.28
C VAL A 272 13.12 10.42 -8.49
N VAL A 273 13.92 9.40 -8.77
CA VAL A 273 13.52 7.99 -8.67
C VAL A 273 14.15 7.42 -7.40
N ILE A 274 13.34 6.87 -6.49
CA ILE A 274 13.82 6.28 -5.22
C ILE A 274 13.01 5.02 -4.90
N GLY A 275 13.67 3.98 -4.42
CA GLY A 275 12.99 2.73 -4.09
C GLY A 275 13.98 1.59 -3.91
N ASN A 276 13.45 0.39 -3.67
CA ASN A 276 14.21 -0.86 -3.71
C ASN A 276 13.62 -1.75 -4.80
N PRO A 277 14.12 -1.69 -6.04
CA PRO A 277 13.58 -2.46 -7.13
C PRO A 277 13.81 -3.97 -6.92
N PRO A 278 12.94 -4.83 -7.48
CA PRO A 278 13.09 -6.28 -7.33
C PRO A 278 14.40 -6.78 -7.95
N TYR A 279 15.10 -7.68 -7.25
CA TYR A 279 16.32 -8.29 -7.77
C TYR A 279 15.97 -9.55 -8.54
N ARG A 280 16.32 -9.60 -9.84
CA ARG A 280 16.11 -10.78 -10.68
C ARG A 280 17.35 -11.04 -11.53
N GLU A 281 18.00 -12.18 -11.30
CA GLU A 281 19.02 -12.67 -12.23
C GLU A 281 18.33 -12.95 -13.58
N ARG A 282 18.84 -12.34 -14.67
CA ARG A 282 18.35 -12.48 -16.06
C ARG A 282 17.04 -11.73 -16.39
N ALA A 283 16.86 -10.49 -15.92
CA ALA A 283 15.73 -9.63 -16.30
C ALA A 283 15.71 -9.14 -17.78
N ARG A 284 16.61 -9.63 -18.63
CA ARG A 284 16.73 -9.22 -20.04
C ARG A 284 15.46 -9.63 -20.80
N GLY A 285 14.85 -8.68 -21.51
CA GLY A 285 13.61 -8.85 -22.26
C GLY A 285 12.34 -8.56 -21.46
N GLU A 286 12.45 -8.21 -20.17
CA GLU A 286 11.31 -7.86 -19.31
C GLU A 286 11.17 -6.34 -19.12
N GLY A 287 12.15 -5.52 -19.50
CA GLY A 287 12.16 -4.06 -19.31
C GLY A 287 11.21 -3.25 -20.21
N GLY A 288 10.46 -3.90 -21.10
CA GLY A 288 9.53 -3.25 -22.02
C GLY A 288 10.21 -2.16 -22.85
N TRP A 289 9.68 -0.95 -22.80
CA TRP A 289 10.19 0.23 -23.51
C TRP A 289 11.63 0.62 -23.10
N VAL A 290 12.05 0.33 -21.86
CA VAL A 290 13.38 0.67 -21.34
C VAL A 290 14.48 -0.07 -22.12
N GLU A 291 14.16 -1.25 -22.66
CA GLU A 291 15.08 -2.04 -23.48
C GLU A 291 14.93 -1.78 -24.99
N ALA A 292 13.85 -1.10 -25.42
CA ALA A 292 13.50 -0.92 -26.82
C ALA A 292 13.94 0.46 -27.38
N ASP A 293 13.93 1.50 -26.55
CA ASP A 293 14.22 2.86 -26.98
C ASP A 293 15.64 3.30 -26.60
N ALA A 294 16.39 3.82 -27.58
CA ALA A 294 17.65 4.50 -27.31
C ALA A 294 17.37 5.77 -26.50
N LEU A 295 17.79 5.81 -25.24
CA LEU A 295 17.64 6.99 -24.41
C LEU A 295 18.35 8.19 -25.09
N PRO A 296 17.66 9.32 -25.33
CA PRO A 296 18.34 10.52 -25.76
C PRO A 296 19.39 10.91 -24.72
N ALA A 297 20.50 11.50 -25.17
CA ALA A 297 21.55 11.98 -24.27
C ALA A 297 20.95 12.87 -23.18
N TRP A 298 21.31 12.62 -21.92
CA TRP A 298 20.83 13.39 -20.78
C TRP A 298 21.12 14.88 -20.98
N MET A 299 20.08 15.72 -20.91
CA MET A 299 20.17 17.18 -20.94
C MET A 299 19.70 17.73 -19.59
N PRO A 300 20.55 18.40 -18.80
CA PRO A 300 20.11 19.04 -17.56
C PRO A 300 19.08 20.16 -17.85
N PRO A 301 18.17 20.47 -16.92
CA PRO A 301 17.24 21.59 -17.05
C PRO A 301 18.01 22.89 -17.27
N ALA A 302 17.51 23.76 -18.16
CA ALA A 302 18.05 25.11 -18.31
C ALA A 302 17.87 25.87 -16.99
N GLY A 303 18.98 26.41 -16.46
CA GLY A 303 19.04 27.17 -15.21
C GLY A 303 18.36 28.53 -15.29
#